data_AF-A0A959JPP1-F1
#
_entry.id   AF-A0A959JPP1-F1
#
_cell.length_a   1.000
_cell.length_b   1.000
_cell.length_c   1.000
_cell.angle_alpha   90.00
_cell.angle_beta   90.00
_cell.angle_gamma   90.00
#
_symmetry.space_group_name_H-M   'P 1'
#
loop_
_entity.id
_entity.type
_entity.pdbx_description
1 polymer ?
#
loop_
_entity_poly.entity_id
_entity_poly.type
_entity_poly.pdbx_seq_one_letter_code
_entity_poly.pdbx_strand_id
1 'polypeptide(L)'
;MKDLKYLLAYTGPILVFLGLYWNGYWTYGFAIESFLLLPVLELLMPRDKSNVAAEEEDNKSNQWFFDLLLYLHVPILFSLIIWYLFEITSGTHATYEMVGMTISQGIFLGAFGINVAHELGHRTSKFEQFLAKVLLMPCLYMHFIIEHNRGHHKNVGTEEDPASARKGEIVFFFWVRSIVGG
;
A
#
# COMPACT_ATOMS: atom_id res chain seq x y z
N MET A 1 -18.80 -14.40 -7.43
CA MET A 1 -18.49 -14.69 -6.01
C MET A 1 -16.99 -14.91 -5.75
N LYS A 2 -16.23 -15.53 -6.67
CA LYS A 2 -14.76 -15.73 -6.52
C LYS A 2 -13.95 -14.43 -6.33
N ASP A 3 -14.41 -13.31 -6.89
CA ASP A 3 -13.72 -12.02 -6.80
C ASP A 3 -14.04 -11.22 -5.53
N LEU A 4 -14.98 -11.66 -4.70
CA LEU A 4 -15.27 -10.96 -3.43
C LEU A 4 -14.10 -11.04 -2.45
N LYS A 5 -13.19 -12.01 -2.63
CA LYS A 5 -11.96 -12.11 -1.82
C LYS A 5 -11.05 -10.88 -1.95
N TYR A 6 -11.14 -10.12 -3.03
CA TYR A 6 -10.37 -8.88 -3.18
C TYR A 6 -10.86 -7.76 -2.26
N LEU A 7 -12.07 -7.87 -1.70
CA LEU A 7 -12.53 -7.00 -0.62
C LEU A 7 -11.74 -7.20 0.67
N LEU A 8 -10.99 -8.31 0.82
CA LEU A 8 -10.07 -8.48 1.95
C LEU A 8 -9.00 -7.38 1.98
N ALA A 9 -8.67 -6.74 0.85
CA ALA A 9 -7.80 -5.57 0.86
C ALA A 9 -8.36 -4.40 1.70
N TYR A 10 -9.68 -4.33 1.92
CA TYR A 10 -10.31 -3.27 2.71
C TYR A 10 -10.28 -3.50 4.22
N THR A 11 -9.85 -4.68 4.68
CA THR A 11 -9.62 -4.93 6.11
C THR A 11 -8.67 -3.91 6.71
N GLY A 12 -7.62 -3.54 5.97
CA GLY A 12 -6.66 -2.51 6.38
C GLY A 12 -7.30 -1.14 6.65
N PRO A 13 -7.91 -0.48 5.65
CA PRO A 13 -8.60 0.79 5.89
C PRO A 13 -9.70 0.71 6.96
N ILE A 14 -10.40 -0.42 7.08
CA ILE A 14 -11.40 -0.63 8.16
C ILE A 14 -10.71 -0.63 9.53
N LEU A 15 -9.58 -1.32 9.69
CA LEU A 15 -8.87 -1.37 10.97
C LEU A 15 -8.22 -0.03 11.32
N VAL A 16 -7.75 0.73 10.34
CA VAL A 16 -7.32 2.13 10.56
C VAL A 16 -8.49 2.98 11.03
N PHE A 17 -9.65 2.89 10.37
CA PHE A 17 -10.88 3.58 10.78
C PHE A 17 -11.27 3.22 12.22
N LEU A 18 -11.32 1.94 12.56
CA LEU A 18 -11.69 1.47 13.90
C LEU A 18 -10.67 1.90 14.95
N GLY A 19 -9.38 1.93 14.60
CA GLY A 19 -8.32 2.43 15.48
C GLY A 19 -8.49 3.92 15.82
N LEU A 20 -8.82 4.76 14.81
CA LEU A 20 -9.11 6.18 15.02
C LEU A 20 -10.43 6.41 15.77
N TYR A 21 -11.41 5.53 15.59
CA TYR A 21 -12.72 5.67 16.23
C TYR A 21 -12.74 5.24 17.70
N TRP A 22 -12.14 4.08 18.02
CA TRP A 22 -12.18 3.49 19.37
C TRP A 22 -11.00 3.87 20.25
N ASN A 23 -9.91 4.38 19.68
CA ASN A 23 -8.69 4.76 20.40
C ASN A 23 -8.11 3.59 21.23
N GLY A 24 -7.30 3.89 22.24
CA GLY A 24 -6.65 2.90 23.08
C GLY A 24 -5.72 1.96 22.30
N TYR A 25 -5.76 0.69 22.66
CA TYR A 25 -4.97 -0.35 21.99
C TYR A 25 -5.47 -0.66 20.56
N TRP A 26 -6.70 -0.24 20.19
CA TRP A 26 -7.22 -0.45 18.84
C TRP A 26 -6.44 0.33 17.79
N THR A 27 -5.73 1.38 18.19
CA THR A 27 -4.87 2.19 17.31
C THR A 27 -3.76 1.37 16.65
N TYR A 28 -3.38 0.22 17.24
CA TYR A 28 -2.40 -0.72 16.69
C TYR A 28 -3.02 -1.81 15.80
N GLY A 29 -4.35 -1.83 15.64
CA GLY A 29 -5.07 -2.93 15.01
C GLY A 29 -4.56 -3.27 13.60
N PHE A 30 -4.36 -2.25 12.76
CA PHE A 30 -3.85 -2.47 11.41
C PHE A 30 -2.37 -2.92 11.38
N ALA A 31 -1.55 -2.40 12.30
CA ALA A 31 -0.16 -2.86 12.46
C ALA A 31 -0.08 -4.33 12.90
N ILE A 32 -0.92 -4.73 13.85
CA ILE A 32 -1.03 -6.10 14.33
C ILE A 32 -1.53 -7.02 13.21
N GLU A 33 -2.54 -6.60 12.45
CA GLU A 33 -2.99 -7.36 11.28
C GLU A 33 -1.83 -7.58 10.30
N SER A 34 -1.16 -6.50 9.89
CA SER A 34 -0.16 -6.51 8.83
C SER A 34 1.07 -7.35 9.19
N PHE A 35 1.56 -7.26 10.43
CA PHE A 35 2.84 -7.84 10.83
C PHE A 35 2.74 -9.06 11.74
N LEU A 36 1.54 -9.39 12.24
CA LEU A 36 1.32 -10.59 13.05
C LEU A 36 0.26 -11.50 12.44
N LEU A 37 -0.96 -11.01 12.22
CA LEU A 37 -2.05 -11.88 11.80
C LEU A 37 -1.87 -12.40 10.37
N LEU A 38 -1.59 -11.53 9.40
CA LEU A 38 -1.40 -11.94 8.01
C LEU A 38 -0.21 -12.90 7.84
N PRO A 39 0.99 -12.64 8.40
CA PRO A 39 2.10 -13.60 8.30
C PRO A 39 1.79 -14.95 8.97
N VAL A 40 1.12 -14.95 10.12
CA VAL A 40 0.72 -16.20 10.79
C VAL A 40 -0.30 -16.98 9.95
N LEU A 41 -1.30 -16.30 9.41
CA LEU A 41 -2.28 -16.93 8.52
C LEU A 41 -1.62 -17.49 7.26
N GLU A 42 -0.70 -16.76 6.65
CA GLU A 42 0.06 -17.21 5.48
C GLU A 42 0.87 -18.48 5.76
N LEU A 43 1.48 -18.60 6.95
CA LEU A 43 2.23 -19.78 7.37
C LEU A 43 1.32 -21.01 7.59
N LEU A 44 0.07 -20.80 8.00
CA LEU A 44 -0.88 -21.86 8.30
C LEU A 44 -1.70 -22.30 7.08
N MET A 45 -1.93 -21.40 6.12
CA MET A 45 -2.76 -21.68 4.96
C MET A 45 -2.03 -22.51 3.90
N PRO A 46 -2.75 -23.43 3.22
CA PRO A 46 -2.18 -24.20 2.12
C PRO A 46 -1.84 -23.29 0.93
N ARG A 47 -0.69 -23.54 0.31
CA ARG A 47 -0.27 -22.82 -0.89
C ARG A 47 -0.96 -23.38 -2.12
N ASP A 48 -1.70 -22.54 -2.83
CA ASP A 48 -2.20 -22.86 -4.16
C ASP A 48 -1.08 -22.57 -5.19
N LYS A 49 -0.73 -23.57 -6.00
CA LYS A 49 0.26 -23.46 -7.08
C LYS A 49 -0.39 -23.53 -8.46
N SER A 50 -1.72 -23.58 -8.51
CA SER A 50 -2.44 -23.57 -9.78
C SER A 50 -2.38 -22.19 -10.41
N ASN A 51 -2.11 -22.15 -11.71
CA ASN A 51 -2.25 -20.94 -12.50
C ASN A 51 -3.66 -20.91 -13.12
N VAL A 52 -4.21 -19.71 -13.26
CA VAL A 52 -5.44 -19.50 -14.02
C VAL A 52 -5.15 -19.89 -15.48
N ALA A 53 -6.08 -20.62 -16.11
CA ALA A 53 -5.93 -20.97 -17.52
C ALA A 53 -5.97 -19.69 -18.38
N ALA A 54 -5.17 -19.61 -19.44
CA ALA A 54 -5.08 -18.42 -20.30
C ALA A 54 -6.45 -17.96 -20.83
N GLU A 55 -7.36 -18.90 -21.14
CA GLU A 55 -8.72 -18.61 -21.60
C GLU A 55 -9.63 -17.97 -20.53
N GLU A 56 -9.35 -18.18 -19.24
CA GLU A 56 -10.03 -17.52 -18.12
C GLU A 56 -9.43 -16.13 -17.82
N GLU A 57 -8.18 -15.88 -18.24
CA GLU A 57 -7.48 -14.61 -18.03
C GLU A 57 -8.04 -13.50 -18.93
N ASP A 58 -8.24 -13.80 -20.22
CA ASP A 58 -8.85 -12.89 -21.19
C ASP A 58 -10.36 -12.64 -20.93
N ASN A 59 -11.03 -13.58 -20.25
CA ASN A 59 -12.46 -13.52 -19.91
C ASN A 59 -12.78 -12.90 -18.55
N LYS A 60 -11.81 -12.27 -17.85
CA LYS A 60 -12.10 -11.50 -16.61
C LYS A 60 -12.90 -10.24 -16.93
N SER A 61 -14.20 -10.43 -17.14
CA SER A 61 -15.22 -9.49 -17.59
C SER A 61 -15.54 -8.33 -16.63
N ASN A 62 -14.75 -8.14 -15.56
CA ASN A 62 -15.03 -7.17 -14.50
C ASN A 62 -13.82 -6.26 -14.22
N GLN A 63 -13.13 -5.79 -15.26
CA GLN A 63 -12.09 -4.75 -15.13
C GLN A 63 -12.60 -3.54 -14.35
N TRP A 64 -13.84 -3.11 -14.62
CA TRP A 64 -14.47 -1.99 -13.92
C TRP A 64 -14.60 -2.20 -12.41
N PHE A 65 -14.80 -3.44 -11.92
CA PHE A 65 -14.92 -3.72 -10.49
C PHE A 65 -13.57 -3.52 -9.81
N PHE A 66 -12.49 -4.04 -10.39
CA PHE A 66 -11.14 -3.84 -9.85
C PHE A 66 -10.71 -2.39 -9.92
N ASP A 67 -11.03 -1.70 -11.02
CA ASP A 67 -10.79 -0.26 -11.16
C ASP A 67 -11.52 0.54 -10.09
N LEU A 68 -12.79 0.21 -9.83
CA LEU A 68 -13.55 0.83 -8.75
C LEU A 68 -12.88 0.62 -7.39
N LEU A 69 -12.35 -0.57 -7.10
CA LEU A 69 -11.62 -0.81 -5.86
C LEU A 69 -10.36 0.08 -5.78
N LEU A 70 -9.59 0.21 -6.85
CA LEU A 70 -8.42 1.09 -6.88
C LEU A 70 -8.83 2.57 -6.67
N TYR A 71 -9.87 3.04 -7.36
CA TYR A 71 -10.32 4.43 -7.27
C TYR A 71 -10.88 4.78 -5.90
N LEU A 72 -11.57 3.85 -5.23
CA LEU A 72 -12.11 4.05 -3.89
C LEU A 72 -11.01 4.28 -2.84
N HIS A 73 -9.78 3.82 -3.07
CA HIS A 73 -8.67 4.10 -2.14
C HIS A 73 -8.33 5.59 -2.10
N VAL A 74 -8.56 6.35 -3.16
CA VAL A 74 -8.26 7.79 -3.19
C VAL A 74 -9.05 8.56 -2.12
N PRO A 75 -10.40 8.57 -2.12
CA PRO A 75 -11.15 9.27 -1.09
C PRO A 75 -10.92 8.67 0.31
N ILE A 76 -10.84 7.34 0.44
CA ILE A 76 -10.61 6.68 1.73
C ILE A 76 -9.29 7.13 2.35
N LEU A 77 -8.23 7.18 1.55
CA LEU A 77 -6.91 7.56 2.03
C LEU A 77 -6.88 8.98 2.55
N PHE A 78 -7.44 9.93 1.80
CA PHE A 78 -7.51 11.33 2.25
C PHE A 78 -8.43 11.50 3.46
N SER A 79 -9.58 10.82 3.51
CA SER A 79 -10.48 10.89 4.67
C SER A 79 -9.80 10.41 5.94
N LEU A 80 -9.09 9.26 5.90
CA LEU A 80 -8.41 8.71 7.06
C LEU A 80 -7.20 9.56 7.49
N ILE A 81 -6.42 10.10 6.54
CA ILE A 81 -5.30 11.00 6.86
C ILE A 81 -5.81 12.29 7.51
N ILE A 82 -6.85 12.90 6.94
CA ILE A 82 -7.42 14.14 7.48
C ILE A 82 -7.94 13.90 8.90
N TRP A 83 -8.68 12.81 9.12
CA TRP A 83 -9.16 12.46 10.45
C TRP A 83 -8.00 12.20 11.43
N TYR A 84 -7.01 11.41 11.03
CA TYR A 84 -5.80 11.20 11.82
C TYR A 84 -5.13 12.53 12.22
N LEU A 85 -4.97 13.47 11.29
CA LEU A 85 -4.38 14.78 11.57
C LEU A 85 -5.23 15.59 12.56
N PHE A 86 -6.56 15.51 12.50
CA PHE A 86 -7.44 16.11 13.50
C PHE A 86 -7.26 15.45 14.88
N GLU A 87 -7.20 14.12 14.96
CA GLU A 87 -7.02 13.41 16.22
C GLU A 87 -5.69 13.76 16.89
N ILE A 88 -4.56 13.71 16.17
CA ILE A 88 -3.24 14.00 16.77
C ILE A 88 -3.09 15.47 17.19
N THR A 89 -3.83 16.40 16.57
CA THR A 89 -3.75 17.83 16.90
C THR A 89 -4.73 18.26 18.00
N SER A 90 -5.74 17.44 18.29
CA SER A 90 -6.74 17.70 19.35
C SER A 90 -6.15 17.73 20.77
N GLY A 91 -5.02 17.04 20.99
CA GLY A 91 -4.34 16.96 22.28
C GLY A 91 -5.04 16.09 23.33
N THR A 92 -6.02 15.27 22.95
CA THR A 92 -6.83 14.45 23.88
C THR A 92 -6.33 13.02 24.06
N HIS A 93 -5.34 12.59 23.28
CA HIS A 93 -4.87 11.20 23.25
C HIS A 93 -3.63 10.97 24.11
N ALA A 94 -3.55 9.79 24.71
CA ALA A 94 -2.35 9.34 25.38
C ALA A 94 -1.22 9.07 24.35
N THR A 95 0.03 9.16 24.81
CA THR A 95 1.20 8.98 23.92
C THR A 95 1.19 7.63 23.20
N TYR A 96 0.79 6.55 23.87
CA TYR A 96 0.74 5.22 23.24
C TYR A 96 -0.33 5.13 22.14
N GLU A 97 -1.46 5.83 22.30
CA GLU A 97 -2.50 5.89 21.28
C GLU A 97 -1.99 6.63 20.04
N MET A 98 -1.34 7.78 20.24
CA MET A 98 -0.71 8.53 19.14
C MET A 98 0.36 7.72 18.42
N VAL A 99 1.17 6.94 19.15
CA VAL A 99 2.16 6.04 18.54
C VAL A 99 1.47 4.97 17.69
N GLY A 100 0.44 4.30 18.22
CA GLY A 100 -0.32 3.30 17.47
C GLY A 100 -0.98 3.88 16.22
N MET A 101 -1.63 5.05 16.34
CA MET A 101 -2.24 5.76 15.22
C MET A 101 -1.20 6.10 14.15
N THR A 102 -0.05 6.68 14.57
CA THR A 102 1.03 7.05 13.65
C THR A 102 1.57 5.84 12.90
N ILE A 103 1.81 4.73 13.59
CA ILE A 103 2.32 3.49 12.99
C ILE A 103 1.30 2.94 11.99
N SER A 104 0.04 2.75 12.41
CA SER A 104 -1.01 2.22 11.54
C SER A 104 -1.25 3.12 10.33
N GLN A 105 -1.29 4.43 10.51
CA GLN A 105 -1.46 5.39 9.41
C GLN A 105 -0.28 5.38 8.44
N GLY A 106 0.96 5.29 8.96
CA GLY A 106 2.17 5.19 8.13
C GLY A 106 2.22 3.91 7.31
N ILE A 107 1.89 2.76 7.91
CA ILE A 107 1.78 1.49 7.18
C ILE A 107 0.69 1.61 6.12
N PHE A 108 -0.44 2.23 6.43
CA PHE A 108 -1.55 2.39 5.50
C PHE A 108 -1.17 3.25 4.27
N LEU A 109 -0.42 4.34 4.49
CA LEU A 109 0.17 5.14 3.40
C LEU A 109 1.08 4.33 2.48
N GLY A 110 1.94 3.47 3.05
CA GLY A 110 2.82 2.60 2.25
C GLY A 110 2.04 1.50 1.53
N ALA A 111 1.31 0.69 2.28
CA ALA A 111 0.64 -0.51 1.80
C ALA A 111 -0.50 -0.24 0.81
N PHE A 112 -1.18 0.90 0.94
CA PHE A 112 -2.30 1.24 0.06
C PHE A 112 -2.04 2.50 -0.78
N GLY A 113 -1.44 3.54 -0.20
CA GLY A 113 -1.11 4.75 -0.98
C GLY A 113 -0.10 4.45 -2.09
N ILE A 114 1.06 3.92 -1.75
CA ILE A 114 2.12 3.63 -2.73
C ILE A 114 1.73 2.46 -3.64
N ASN A 115 1.19 1.37 -3.12
CA ASN A 115 0.86 0.20 -3.95
C ASN A 115 -0.26 0.46 -4.96
N VAL A 116 -1.34 1.18 -4.57
CA VAL A 116 -2.40 1.53 -5.53
C VAL A 116 -1.89 2.57 -6.52
N ALA A 117 -1.04 3.51 -6.08
CA ALA A 117 -0.39 4.45 -6.99
C ALA A 117 0.56 3.77 -7.98
N HIS A 118 1.26 2.71 -7.57
CA HIS A 118 2.12 1.90 -8.43
C HIS A 118 1.30 1.31 -9.58
N GLU A 119 0.18 0.66 -9.28
CA GLU A 119 -0.71 0.09 -10.28
C GLU A 119 -1.29 1.17 -11.22
N LEU A 120 -1.88 2.23 -10.68
CA LEU A 120 -2.46 3.32 -11.48
C LEU A 120 -1.40 4.09 -12.28
N GLY A 121 -0.17 4.16 -11.77
CA GLY A 121 0.96 4.85 -12.39
C GLY A 121 1.51 4.12 -13.62
N HIS A 122 1.37 2.79 -13.69
CA HIS A 122 1.70 1.99 -14.88
C HIS A 122 0.71 2.15 -16.04
N ARG A 123 -0.52 2.55 -15.74
CA ARG A 123 -1.55 2.71 -16.76
C ARG A 123 -1.24 3.85 -17.71
N THR A 124 -1.79 3.78 -18.92
CA THR A 124 -1.56 4.78 -19.99
C THR A 124 -2.47 6.00 -19.85
N SER A 125 -3.60 5.89 -19.14
CA SER A 125 -4.54 6.98 -18.92
C SER A 125 -3.93 8.11 -18.10
N LYS A 126 -4.06 9.35 -18.59
CA LYS A 126 -3.61 10.54 -17.85
C LYS A 126 -4.38 10.78 -16.56
N PHE A 127 -5.64 10.39 -16.52
CA PHE A 127 -6.47 10.49 -15.32
C PHE A 127 -5.96 9.54 -14.22
N GLU A 128 -5.67 8.29 -14.56
CA GLU A 128 -5.16 7.30 -13.61
C GLU A 128 -3.76 7.65 -13.11
N GLN A 129 -2.88 8.10 -14.01
CA GLN A 129 -1.57 8.63 -13.63
C GLN A 129 -1.67 9.87 -12.73
N PHE A 130 -2.71 10.70 -12.90
CA PHE A 130 -2.98 11.81 -11.99
C PHE A 130 -3.42 11.30 -10.61
N LEU A 131 -4.33 10.33 -10.53
CA LEU A 131 -4.74 9.70 -9.28
C LEU A 131 -3.56 9.05 -8.55
N ALA A 132 -2.65 8.40 -9.28
CA ALA A 132 -1.41 7.86 -8.71
C ALA A 132 -0.57 8.95 -8.02
N LYS A 133 -0.40 10.12 -8.66
CA LYS A 133 0.31 11.25 -8.03
C LYS A 133 -0.44 11.78 -6.81
N VAL A 134 -1.76 11.85 -6.87
CA VAL A 134 -2.60 12.27 -5.74
C VAL A 134 -2.41 11.32 -4.55
N LEU A 135 -2.38 10.01 -4.78
CA LEU A 135 -2.13 9.00 -3.74
C LEU A 135 -0.71 9.06 -3.15
N LEU A 136 0.29 9.45 -3.95
CA LEU A 136 1.69 9.61 -3.51
C LEU A 136 1.97 10.96 -2.84
N MET A 137 1.05 11.92 -2.94
CA MET A 137 1.23 13.26 -2.39
C MET A 137 1.44 13.25 -0.87
N PRO A 138 0.70 12.47 -0.05
CA PRO A 138 0.86 12.53 1.40
C PRO A 138 2.18 11.96 1.92
N CYS A 139 2.86 11.10 1.15
CA CYS A 139 4.21 10.64 1.43
C CYS A 139 5.29 11.45 0.70
N LEU A 140 4.92 12.57 0.06
CA LEU A 140 5.80 13.46 -0.69
C LEU A 140 6.57 12.79 -1.83
N TYR A 141 6.04 11.69 -2.38
CA TYR A 141 6.76 10.82 -3.31
C TYR A 141 6.17 10.77 -4.72
N MET A 142 5.59 11.88 -5.21
CA MET A 142 4.92 11.92 -6.51
C MET A 142 5.83 11.62 -7.73
N HIS A 143 7.14 11.79 -7.58
CA HIS A 143 8.11 11.48 -8.62
C HIS A 143 8.36 9.98 -8.81
N PHE A 144 7.87 9.14 -7.89
CA PHE A 144 7.96 7.68 -7.96
C PHE A 144 7.49 7.12 -9.31
N ILE A 145 6.44 7.67 -9.93
CA ILE A 145 5.96 7.17 -11.24
C ILE A 145 7.03 7.29 -12.32
N ILE A 146 7.86 8.34 -12.28
CA ILE A 146 8.94 8.55 -13.25
C ILE A 146 10.10 7.61 -12.93
N GLU A 147 10.54 7.63 -11.68
CA GLU A 147 11.65 6.83 -11.18
C GLU A 147 11.38 5.33 -11.36
N HIS A 148 10.21 4.85 -10.96
CA HIS A 148 9.81 3.46 -11.09
C HIS A 148 9.67 3.04 -12.56
N ASN A 149 8.90 3.77 -13.37
CA ASN A 149 8.58 3.31 -14.74
C ASN A 149 9.72 3.54 -15.73
N ARG A 150 10.51 4.61 -15.57
CA ARG A 150 11.59 4.98 -16.50
C ARG A 150 12.99 4.73 -15.95
N GLY A 151 13.13 4.52 -14.65
CA GLY A 151 14.35 4.08 -13.98
C GLY A 151 14.29 2.58 -13.70
N HIS A 152 13.58 2.17 -12.64
CA HIS A 152 13.55 0.80 -12.16
C HIS A 152 13.16 -0.21 -13.25
N HIS A 153 11.99 -0.10 -13.87
CA HIS A 153 11.56 -1.06 -14.92
C HIS A 153 12.49 -1.12 -16.12
N LYS A 154 13.16 -0.01 -16.43
CA LYS A 154 14.12 0.05 -17.54
C LYS A 154 15.43 -0.68 -17.19
N ASN A 155 15.87 -0.58 -15.93
CA ASN A 155 17.19 -1.01 -15.48
C ASN A 155 17.15 -2.19 -14.49
N VAL A 156 15.97 -2.77 -14.23
CA VAL A 156 15.76 -3.79 -13.19
C VAL A 156 16.73 -4.96 -13.35
N GLY A 157 17.36 -5.36 -12.24
CA GLY A 157 18.36 -6.42 -12.20
C GLY A 157 19.77 -6.00 -12.66
N THR A 158 20.00 -4.73 -12.99
CA THR A 158 21.33 -4.20 -13.37
C THR A 158 21.95 -3.34 -12.26
N GLU A 159 23.24 -3.02 -12.38
CA GLU A 159 23.92 -2.11 -11.44
C GLU A 159 23.43 -0.66 -11.53
N GLU A 160 22.76 -0.28 -12.63
CA GLU A 160 22.17 1.04 -12.86
C GLU A 160 20.82 1.22 -12.14
N ASP A 161 20.25 0.15 -11.57
CA ASP A 161 19.02 0.22 -10.79
C ASP A 161 19.30 0.28 -9.28
N PRO A 162 19.08 1.44 -8.62
CA PRO A 162 19.25 1.56 -7.18
C PRO A 162 18.29 0.66 -6.40
N ALA A 163 17.10 0.34 -6.94
CA ALA A 163 16.10 -0.50 -6.30
C ALA A 163 16.31 -2.01 -6.51
N SER A 164 17.37 -2.42 -7.23
CA SER A 164 17.78 -3.82 -7.34
C SER A 164 18.81 -4.17 -6.27
N ALA A 165 18.50 -5.16 -5.45
CA ALA A 165 19.41 -5.64 -4.41
C ALA A 165 20.61 -6.36 -5.02
N ARG A 166 21.82 -6.00 -4.59
CA ARG A 166 23.05 -6.67 -5.04
C ARG A 166 23.19 -8.02 -4.35
N LYS A 167 23.83 -8.98 -5.00
CA LYS A 167 24.05 -10.31 -4.42
C LYS A 167 24.87 -10.19 -3.13
N GLY A 168 24.30 -10.69 -2.02
CA GLY A 168 24.94 -10.66 -0.70
C GLY A 168 24.87 -9.30 0.02
N GLU A 169 24.14 -8.33 -0.54
CA GLU A 169 23.92 -7.05 0.12
C GLU A 169 23.01 -7.21 1.33
N ILE A 170 23.41 -6.61 2.46
CA ILE A 170 22.60 -6.58 3.67
C ILE A 170 21.45 -5.60 3.46
N VAL A 171 20.24 -5.99 3.89
CA VAL A 171 18.99 -5.24 3.69
C VAL A 171 19.10 -3.76 4.11
N PHE A 172 19.82 -3.44 5.19
CA PHE A 172 19.95 -2.07 5.67
C PHE A 172 20.81 -1.19 4.75
N PHE A 173 21.84 -1.75 4.13
CA PHE A 173 22.66 -1.02 3.15
C PHE A 173 21.90 -0.87 1.83
N PHE A 174 21.21 -1.93 1.40
CA PHE A 174 20.30 -1.87 0.26
C PHE A 174 19.26 -0.76 0.43
N TRP A 175 18.60 -0.71 1.60
CA TRP A 175 17.54 0.26 1.87
C TRP A 175 18.01 1.71 1.73
N VAL A 176 19.15 2.04 2.33
CA VAL A 176 19.74 3.38 2.22
C VAL A 176 20.16 3.68 0.78
N ARG A 177 20.83 2.75 0.11
CA ARG A 177 21.28 2.93 -1.27
C ARG A 177 20.11 3.11 -2.24
N SER A 178 19.05 2.32 -2.07
CA SER A 178 17.83 2.41 -2.88
C SER A 178 17.28 3.84 -2.77
N ILE A 179 16.92 4.29 -1.56
CA ILE A 179 16.31 5.62 -1.34
C ILE A 179 17.19 6.78 -1.82
N VAL A 180 18.51 6.68 -1.65
CA VAL A 180 19.42 7.77 -2.06
C VAL A 180 19.66 7.76 -3.57
N GLY A 181 19.66 6.59 -4.20
CA GLY A 181 19.95 6.43 -5.63
C GLY A 181 18.73 6.53 -6.54
N GLY A 182 17.53 6.26 -6.01
CA GLY A 182 16.24 6.30 -6.68
C GLY A 182 15.13 6.41 -5.66
#